data_AF-A0A1X0ZPL7-F1
#
_entry.id   AF-A0A1X0ZPL7-F1
#
_cell.length_a   1.000
_cell.length_b   1.000
_cell.length_c   1.000
_cell.angle_alpha   90.00
_cell.angle_beta   90.00
_cell.angle_gamma   90.00
#
_symmetry.space_group_name_H-M   'P 1'
#
loop_
_entity.id
_entity.type
_entity.pdbx_description
1 polymer ?
#
loop_
_entity_poly.entity_id
_entity_poly.type
_entity_poly.pdbx_seq_one_letter_code
_entity_poly.pdbx_strand_id
1 'polypeptide(L)' 'MEQFNGVPIIIVSHVQPAPSQPGHCDSQYQAVRQMGNRLEPSILARGASCSNGPVDQKNFVGLFEW' A
#
# COMPACT_ATOMS: atom_id res chain seq x y z
N MET A 1 -7.04 -5.62 8.97
CA MET A 1 -7.82 -4.52 8.37
C MET A 1 -7.67 -3.36 9.32
N GLU A 2 -7.07 -2.27 8.86
CA GLU A 2 -6.83 -1.09 9.70
C GLU A 2 -7.99 -0.11 9.54
N GLN A 3 -8.19 0.73 10.56
CA GLN A 3 -9.20 1.79 10.54
C GLN A 3 -8.61 3.08 11.11
N PHE A 4 -9.04 4.21 10.56
CA PHE A 4 -8.73 5.54 11.10
C PHE A 4 -10.01 6.34 11.18
N ASN A 5 -10.36 6.85 12.37
CA ASN A 5 -11.62 7.56 12.62
C ASN A 5 -12.87 6.81 12.13
N GLY A 6 -12.89 5.49 12.26
CA GLY A 6 -14.00 4.63 11.81
C GLY A 6 -14.07 4.40 10.30
N VAL A 7 -13.11 4.93 9.53
CA VAL A 7 -13.00 4.68 8.09
C VAL A 7 -12.12 3.45 7.86
N PRO A 8 -12.60 2.41 7.16
CA PRO A 8 -11.78 1.26 6.80
C PRO A 8 -10.70 1.65 5.78
N ILE A 9 -9.49 1.16 6.02
CA ILE A 9 -8.35 1.34 5.13
C ILE A 9 -7.72 -0.01 4.80
N ILE A 10 -7.50 -0.25 3.52
CA ILE A 10 -6.80 -1.44 3.02
C ILE A 10 -5.53 -1.02 2.29
N ILE A 11 -4.57 -1.94 2.17
CA ILE A 11 -3.43 -1.78 1.27
C ILE A 11 -3.64 -2.67 0.06
N VAL A 12 -3.52 -2.07 -1.11
CA VAL A 12 -3.41 -2.76 -2.39
C VAL A 12 -1.94 -2.78 -2.76
N SER A 13 -1.39 -3.98 -2.98
CA SER A 13 0.01 -4.15 -3.38
C SER A 13 0.12 -4.89 -4.71
N HIS A 14 1.11 -4.50 -5.50
CA HIS A 14 1.55 -5.18 -6.71
C HIS A 14 3.03 -5.46 -6.57
N VAL A 15 3.43 -6.73 -6.69
CA VAL A 15 4.82 -7.16 -6.55
C VAL A 15 5.19 -7.95 -7.79
N GLN A 16 6.21 -7.49 -8.51
CA GLN A 16 6.72 -8.16 -9.70
C GLN A 16 8.20 -8.52 -9.50
N PRO A 17 8.57 -9.80 -9.59
CA PRO A 17 9.98 -10.20 -9.58
C PRO A 17 10.76 -9.53 -10.73
N ALA A 18 11.95 -9.01 -10.42
CA ALA A 18 12.82 -8.41 -11.42
C ALA A 18 13.50 -9.54 -12.22
N PRO A 19 13.16 -9.74 -13.51
CA PRO A 19 13.64 -10.90 -14.26
C PRO A 19 15.16 -10.88 -14.50
N SER A 20 15.79 -9.70 -14.46
CA SER A 20 17.23 -9.50 -14.65
C SER A 20 18.05 -9.49 -13.36
N GLN A 21 17.40 -9.52 -12.19
CA GLN A 21 18.07 -9.41 -10.88
C GLN A 21 17.45 -10.42 -9.89
N PRO A 22 17.97 -11.66 -9.84
CA PRO A 22 17.46 -12.69 -8.93
C PRO A 22 17.44 -12.19 -7.48
N GLY A 23 16.26 -12.22 -6.85
CA GLY A 23 16.05 -11.74 -5.47
C GLY A 23 15.58 -10.28 -5.34
N HIS A 24 15.55 -9.51 -6.43
CA HIS A 24 14.92 -8.19 -6.46
C HIS A 24 13.48 -8.26 -6.95
N CYS A 25 12.64 -7.37 -6.44
CA CYS A 25 11.28 -7.15 -6.95
C CYS A 25 11.00 -5.66 -7.07
N ASP A 26 10.23 -5.30 -8.09
CA ASP A 26 9.56 -4.02 -8.15
C ASP A 26 8.23 -4.17 -7.42
N SER A 27 8.15 -3.59 -6.22
CA SER A 27 6.90 -3.54 -5.45
C SER A 27 6.30 -2.13 -5.44
N GLN A 28 4.99 -2.10 -5.59
CA GLN A 28 4.18 -0.89 -5.53
C GLN A 28 3.03 -1.13 -4.57
N TYR A 29 2.68 -0.14 -3.76
CA TYR A 29 1.50 -0.23 -2.91
C TYR A 29 0.83 1.12 -2.69
N GLN A 30 -0.47 1.07 -2.46
CA GLN A 30 -1.31 2.22 -2.10
C GLN A 30 -2.25 1.82 -0.97
N ALA A 31 -2.43 2.72 -0.02
CA ALA A 31 -3.56 2.63 0.89
C ALA A 31 -4.83 3.11 0.17
N VAL A 32 -5.96 2.48 0.45
CA VAL A 32 -7.26 2.84 -0.11
C VAL A 32 -8.25 2.95 1.04
N ARG A 33 -8.91 4.12 1.14
CA ARG A 33 -9.96 4.39 2.13
C ARG A 33 -11.31 4.56 1.44
N GLN A 34 -12.39 4.21 2.14
CA GLN A 34 -13.74 4.48 1.66
C GLN A 34 -14.27 5.80 2.23
N MET A 35 -14.49 6.78 1.36
CA MET A 35 -15.08 8.08 1.71
C MET A 35 -16.48 8.17 1.10
N GLY A 36 -17.49 7.89 1.92
CA GLY A 36 -18.87 7.75 1.45
C GLY A 36 -19.00 6.62 0.42
N ASN A 37 -19.37 6.97 -0.82
CA ASN A 37 -19.50 6.03 -1.93
C ASN A 37 -18.28 6.00 -2.86
N ARG A 38 -17.15 6.57 -2.45
CA ARG A 38 -15.93 6.64 -3.25
C ARG A 38 -14.79 5.91 -2.56
N LEU A 39 -13.95 5.27 -3.37
CA LEU A 39 -12.64 4.77 -2.94
C LEU A 39 -11.61 5.85 -3.26
N GLU A 40 -10.87 6.25 -2.25
CA GLU A 40 -9.81 7.23 -2.37
C GLU A 40 -8.45 6.54 -2.17
N PRO A 41 -7.58 6.53 -3.19
CA PRO A 41 -6.23 6.00 -3.07
C PRO A 41 -5.28 7.03 -2.48
N SER A 42 -4.29 6.56 -1.73
CA SER A 42 -3.16 7.35 -1.23
C SER A 42 -2.13 7.62 -2.32
N ILE A 43 -1.07 8.35 -1.99
CA ILE A 43 0.14 8.44 -2.81
C ILE A 43 0.71 7.02 -3.05
N LEU A 44 1.22 6.77 -4.26
CA LEU A 44 1.88 5.52 -4.63
C LEU A 44 3.23 5.39 -3.93
N ALA A 45 3.38 4.36 -3.11
CA ALA A 45 4.65 3.98 -2.52
C ALA A 45 5.32 2.87 -3.34
N ARG A 46 6.66 2.87 -3.37
CA ARG A 46 7.48 1.90 -4.11
C ARG A 46 8.49 1.23 -3.19
N GLY A 47 8.72 -0.05 -3.40
CA GLY A 47 9.73 -0.84 -2.71
C GLY A 47 10.56 -1.66 -3.70
N ALA A 48 11.76 -2.06 -3.26
CA ALA A 48 12.68 -2.91 -4.02
C ALA A 48 12.69 -4.37 -3.52
N SER A 49 11.79 -4.70 -2.59
CA SER A 49 11.69 -6.02 -1.98
C SER A 49 10.41 -6.73 -2.42
N CYS A 50 10.48 -8.06 -2.47
CA CYS A 50 9.34 -8.93 -2.73
C CYS A 50 8.43 -9.08 -1.50
N SER A 51 8.42 -8.11 -0.58
CA SER A 51 7.90 -8.34 0.77
C SER A 51 6.40 -8.67 0.75
N ASN A 52 6.07 -9.88 1.16
CA ASN A 52 4.71 -10.36 1.44
C ASN A 52 4.37 -10.29 2.94
N GLY A 53 5.18 -9.56 3.72
CA GLY A 53 5.07 -9.47 5.18
C GLY A 53 4.13 -8.35 5.65
N PRO A 54 3.91 -8.24 6.98
CA PRO A 54 3.13 -7.15 7.56
C PRO A 54 3.72 -5.79 7.18
N VAL A 55 2.85 -4.90 6.73
CA VAL A 55 3.16 -3.50 6.44
C VAL A 55 2.99 -2.68 7.72
N ASP A 56 3.94 -1.78 7.98
CA ASP A 56 3.86 -0.87 9.13
C ASP A 56 2.57 -0.04 9.07
N GLN A 57 1.93 0.19 10.24
CA GLN A 57 0.66 0.90 10.34
C GLN A 57 0.69 2.29 9.67
N LYS A 58 1.85 2.96 9.65
CA LYS A 58 2.01 4.27 9.00
C LYS A 58 1.76 4.22 7.50
N ASN A 59 1.92 3.07 6.85
CA ASN A 59 1.59 2.89 5.44
C ASN A 59 0.09 3.00 5.16
N PHE A 60 -0.77 2.84 6.17
CA PHE A 60 -2.22 2.96 6.01
C PHE A 60 -2.70 4.41 6.13
N VAL A 61 -2.00 5.27 6.88
CA VAL A 61 -2.51 6.63 7.20
C VAL A 61 -1.60 7.75 6.68
N GLY A 62 -0.30 7.54 6.64
CA GLY A 62 0.69 8.57 6.34
C GLY A 62 0.87 8.90 4.86
N LEU A 63 0.25 8.12 3.96
CA LEU A 63 0.37 8.31 2.51
C LEU A 63 -0.79 9.10 1.89
N PHE A 64 -1.81 9.44 2.67
CA PHE A 64 -2.90 10.31 2.22
C PHE A 64 -2.49 11.78 2.30
N GLU A 65 -2.96 12.59 1.35
CA GLU A 65 -2.98 14.04 1.51
C GLU A 65 -4.14 14.39 2.45
N TRP A 66 -3.85 15.18 3.49
CA TRP A 66 -4.79 15.60 4.54
C TRP A 66 -5.04 17.10 4.47
#